data_AF-A0A2N0VIJ8-F1
#
_entry.id   AF-A0A2N0VIJ8-F1
#
_cell.length_a   1.000
_cell.length_b   1.000
_cell.length_c   1.000
_cell.angle_alpha   90.00
_cell.angle_beta   90.00
_cell.angle_gamma   90.00
#
_symmetry.space_group_name_H-M   'P 1'
#
loop_
_entity.id
_entity.type
_entity.pdbx_description
1 polymer ?
#
loop_
_entity_poly.entity_id
_entity_poly.type
_entity_poly.pdbx_seq_one_letter_code
_entity_poly.pdbx_strand_id
1 'polypeptide(L)'
;MLDKLAYISTGLGITSIAASVAAWYTEKSEDAEENAHAERSGIFIGLWPQTFFALAIVLFKLKELGHDKDVKRLLKKLDKKVKEVES
;
A
#
# COMPACT_ATOMS: atom_id res chain seq x y z
N MET A 1 4.88 -7.92 -14.11
CA MET A 1 3.69 -7.27 -13.50
C MET A 1 3.84 -7.23 -12.00
N LEU A 2 4.23 -8.35 -11.39
CA LEU A 2 4.51 -8.43 -9.95
C LEU A 2 5.61 -7.45 -9.50
N ASP A 3 6.61 -7.20 -10.33
CA ASP A 3 7.62 -6.15 -10.13
C ASP A 3 7.04 -4.76 -10.03
N LYS A 4 6.16 -4.37 -10.96
CA LYS A 4 5.52 -3.05 -10.93
C LYS A 4 4.75 -2.88 -9.63
N LEU A 5 3.99 -3.91 -9.23
CA LEU A 5 3.27 -3.91 -7.96
C LEU A 5 4.22 -3.81 -6.77
N ALA A 6 5.33 -4.55 -6.78
CA ALA A 6 6.34 -4.49 -5.73
C ALA A 6 6.95 -3.09 -5.58
N TYR A 7 7.34 -2.46 -6.70
CA TYR A 7 7.86 -1.09 -6.69
C TYR A 7 6.82 -0.06 -6.22
N ILE A 8 5.55 -0.21 -6.63
CA ILE A 8 4.46 0.63 -6.14
C ILE A 8 4.31 0.46 -4.63
N SER A 9 4.29 -0.77 -4.11
CA SER A 9 4.24 -1.03 -2.68
C SER A 9 5.43 -0.41 -1.94
N THR A 10 6.65 -0.52 -2.45
CA THR A 10 7.82 0.16 -1.85
C THR A 10 7.62 1.68 -1.83
N GLY A 11 7.17 2.27 -2.93
CA GLY A 11 6.87 3.69 -3.02
C GLY A 11 5.82 4.12 -2.00
N LEU A 12 4.72 3.37 -1.88
CA LEU A 12 3.67 3.61 -0.88
C LEU A 12 4.22 3.55 0.54
N GLY A 13 5.14 2.62 0.85
CA GLY A 13 5.77 2.54 2.16
C GLY A 13 6.57 3.80 2.51
N ILE A 14 7.37 4.30 1.57
CA ILE A 14 8.14 5.54 1.73
C ILE A 14 7.19 6.75 1.85
N THR A 15 6.20 6.84 0.96
CA THR A 15 5.20 7.91 0.96
C THR A 15 4.40 7.92 2.26
N SER A 16 4.09 6.76 2.84
CA SER A 16 3.35 6.66 4.11
C SER A 16 4.14 7.26 5.28
N ILE A 17 5.47 7.10 5.30
CA ILE A 17 6.33 7.75 6.31
C ILE A 17 6.25 9.27 6.15
N ALA A 18 6.44 9.77 4.94
CA ALA A 18 6.39 11.21 4.67
C ALA A 18 5.00 11.79 4.96
N ALA A 19 3.94 11.06 4.59
CA ALA A 19 2.55 11.45 4.84
C ALA A 19 2.21 11.48 6.33
N SER A 20 2.74 10.54 7.13
CA SER A 20 2.58 10.53 8.59
C SER A 20 3.13 11.80 9.22
N VAL A 21 4.36 12.19 8.85
CA VAL A 21 5.01 13.41 9.35
C VAL A 21 4.27 14.66 8.86
N ALA A 22 3.88 14.67 7.57
CA ALA A 22 3.15 15.79 7.00
C ALA A 22 1.79 16.00 7.68
N ALA A 23 1.02 14.92 7.90
CA ALA A 23 -0.28 14.98 8.55
C ALA A 23 -0.18 15.52 9.98
N TRP A 24 0.77 14.99 10.77
CA TRP A 24 1.02 15.54 12.11
C TRP A 24 1.41 17.02 12.05
N TYR A 25 2.30 17.40 11.13
CA TYR A 25 2.76 18.79 11.01
C TYR A 25 1.65 19.75 10.58
N THR A 26 0.69 19.30 9.78
CA THR A 26 -0.45 20.11 9.34
C THR A 26 -1.56 20.23 10.39
N GLU A 27 -1.71 19.21 11.24
CA GLU A 27 -2.81 19.13 12.22
C GLU A 27 -2.38 19.57 13.63
N LYS A 28 -1.08 19.62 13.94
CA LYS A 28 -0.61 20.03 15.27
C LYS A 28 -1.08 21.45 15.59
N SER A 29 -1.48 21.66 16.84
CA SER A 29 -1.84 22.97 17.35
C SER A 29 -1.33 23.15 18.78
N GLU A 30 -1.50 24.34 19.35
CA GLU A 30 -1.16 24.63 20.75
C GLU A 30 -2.19 24.06 21.73
N ASP A 31 -3.38 23.69 21.24
CA ASP A 31 -4.41 23.04 22.05
C ASP A 31 -4.06 21.57 22.28
N ALA A 32 -4.17 21.12 23.53
CA ALA A 32 -3.77 19.78 23.92
C ALA A 32 -4.66 18.69 23.32
N GLU A 33 -5.95 18.96 23.12
CA GLU A 33 -6.89 17.99 22.55
C GLU A 33 -6.67 17.85 21.05
N GLU A 34 -6.52 18.96 20.35
CA GLU A 34 -6.20 18.99 18.92
C GLU A 34 -4.82 18.38 18.62
N ASN A 35 -3.80 18.66 19.44
CA ASN A 35 -2.49 18.05 19.26
C ASN A 35 -2.52 16.52 19.51
N ALA A 36 -3.31 16.05 20.48
CA ALA A 36 -3.52 14.61 20.68
C ALA A 36 -4.24 13.96 19.49
N HIS A 37 -5.10 14.69 18.78
CA HIS A 37 -5.69 14.23 17.52
C HIS A 37 -4.64 14.11 16.42
N ALA A 38 -3.81 15.13 16.23
CA ALA A 38 -2.73 15.15 15.24
C ALA A 38 -1.73 13.99 15.43
N GLU A 39 -1.38 13.69 16.67
CA GLU A 39 -0.53 12.54 17.01
C GLU A 39 -1.17 11.20 16.62
N ARG A 40 -2.47 11.03 16.86
CA ARG A 40 -3.21 9.80 16.49
C ARG A 40 -3.30 9.64 14.98
N SER A 41 -3.60 10.71 14.24
CA SER A 41 -3.62 10.72 12.77
C SER A 41 -2.25 10.33 12.21
N GLY A 42 -1.19 10.97 12.72
CA GLY A 42 0.19 10.67 12.34
C GLY A 42 0.57 9.21 12.59
N ILE A 43 0.26 8.67 13.78
CA ILE A 43 0.53 7.26 14.11
C ILE A 43 -0.25 6.32 13.20
N PHE A 44 -1.53 6.59 12.93
CA PHE A 44 -2.35 5.74 12.08
C PHE A 44 -1.76 5.59 10.68
N ILE A 45 -1.26 6.68 10.08
CA ILE A 45 -0.57 6.68 8.78
C ILE A 45 0.87 6.14 8.88
N GLY A 46 1.48 6.20 10.06
CA GLY A 46 2.84 5.73 10.34
C GLY A 46 2.96 4.23 10.65
N LEU A 47 1.88 3.58 11.06
CA LEU A 47 1.60 2.16 10.78
C LEU A 47 1.27 2.07 9.28
N TRP A 48 1.29 0.99 8.53
CA TRP A 48 1.21 0.95 7.04
C TRP A 48 2.56 0.89 6.31
N PRO A 49 3.62 1.67 6.60
CA PRO A 49 4.93 1.47 5.98
C PRO A 49 5.39 0.01 6.04
N GLN A 50 5.31 -0.61 7.22
CA GLN A 50 5.67 -2.03 7.39
C GLN A 50 4.83 -2.97 6.51
N THR A 51 3.53 -2.69 6.36
CA THR A 51 2.63 -3.50 5.53
C THR A 51 2.98 -3.37 4.06
N PHE A 52 3.23 -2.15 3.59
CA PHE A 52 3.63 -1.89 2.21
C PHE A 52 5.00 -2.50 1.88
N PHE A 53 5.97 -2.41 2.78
CA PHE A 53 7.27 -3.06 2.58
C PHE A 53 7.16 -4.59 2.62
N ALA A 54 6.37 -5.16 3.52
CA ALA A 54 6.12 -6.60 3.54
C ALA A 54 5.48 -7.08 2.22
N LEU A 55 4.48 -6.34 1.71
CA LEU A 55 3.88 -6.60 0.40
C LEU A 55 4.91 -6.55 -0.73
N ALA A 56 5.77 -5.53 -0.74
CA ALA A 56 6.82 -5.40 -1.75
C ALA A 56 7.75 -6.63 -1.75
N ILE A 57 8.21 -7.07 -0.57
CA ILE A 57 9.07 -8.25 -0.42
C ILE A 57 8.38 -9.50 -0.95
N VAL A 58 7.12 -9.73 -0.57
CA VAL A 58 6.34 -10.89 -1.03
C VAL A 58 6.19 -10.87 -2.55
N LEU A 59 5.89 -9.70 -3.14
CA LEU A 59 5.70 -9.55 -4.58
C LEU A 59 7.00 -9.76 -5.36
N PHE A 60 8.14 -9.24 -4.87
CA PHE A 60 9.45 -9.54 -5.44
C PHE A 60 9.75 -11.03 -5.40
N LYS A 61 9.49 -11.69 -4.27
CA LYS A 61 9.72 -13.13 -4.11
C LYS A 61 8.83 -13.97 -5.03
N LEU A 62 7.56 -13.61 -5.20
CA LEU A 62 6.67 -14.29 -6.14
C LEU A 62 7.13 -14.13 -7.59
N LYS A 63 7.67 -12.96 -7.95
CA LYS A 63 8.28 -12.76 -9.27
C LYS A 63 9.50 -13.65 -9.46
N GLU A 64 10.39 -13.70 -8.47
CA GLU A 64 11.61 -14.51 -8.50
C GLU A 64 11.31 -16.00 -8.67
N LEU A 65 10.25 -16.50 -8.02
CA LEU A 65 9.75 -17.86 -8.17
C LEU A 65 9.05 -18.14 -9.52
N GLY A 66 8.96 -17.15 -10.41
CA GLY A 66 8.39 -17.32 -11.75
C GLY A 66 6.86 -17.27 -11.84
N HIS A 67 6.15 -16.93 -10.75
CA HIS A 67 4.68 -16.91 -10.69
C HIS A 67 4.01 -15.79 -11.52
N ASP A 68 4.77 -14.92 -12.20
CA ASP A 68 4.19 -13.83 -13.01
C ASP A 68 3.26 -14.35 -14.13
N LYS A 69 3.55 -15.52 -14.69
CA LYS A 69 2.70 -16.17 -15.72
C LYS A 69 1.37 -16.65 -15.13
N ASP A 70 1.40 -17.22 -13.93
CA ASP A 70 0.21 -17.72 -13.25
C ASP A 70 -0.74 -16.60 -12.86
N VAL A 71 -0.20 -15.50 -12.33
CA VAL A 71 -1.01 -14.33 -11.97
C VAL A 71 -1.68 -13.73 -13.22
N LYS A 72 -0.95 -13.61 -14.35
CA LYS A 72 -1.55 -13.18 -15.63
C LYS A 72 -2.67 -14.11 -16.09
N ARG A 73 -2.49 -15.43 -15.95
CA ARG A 73 -3.51 -16.43 -16.29
C ARG A 73 -4.76 -16.28 -15.41
N LEU A 74 -4.58 -16.07 -14.10
CA LEU A 74 -5.69 -15.85 -13.17
C LEU A 74 -6.43 -14.55 -13.47
N LEU A 75 -5.72 -13.46 -13.74
CA LEU A 75 -6.33 -12.19 -14.14
C LEU A 75 -7.16 -12.32 -15.42
N LYS A 76 -6.65 -13.03 -16.43
CA LYS A 76 -7.40 -13.29 -17.66
C LYS A 76 -8.68 -14.11 -17.41
N LYS A 77 -8.62 -15.09 -16.50
CA LYS A 77 -9.81 -15.86 -16.09
C LYS A 77 -10.82 -15.01 -15.34
N LEU A 78 -10.34 -14.12 -14.47
CA LEU A 78 -11.19 -13.20 -13.71
C LEU A 78 -11.89 -12.21 -14.64
N ASP A 79 -11.16 -11.57 -15.56
CA ASP A 79 -11.72 -10.64 -16.56
C ASP A 79 -12.80 -11.31 -17.42
N LYS A 80 -12.56 -12.55 -17.86
CA LYS A 80 -13.56 -13.33 -18.58
C LYS A 80 -14.82 -13.56 -17.73
N LYS A 81 -14.66 -13.97 -16.47
CA LYS A 81 -15.79 -14.20 -15.55
C LYS A 81 -16.57 -12.93 -15.23
N VAL A 82 -15.90 -11.80 -15.05
CA VAL A 82 -16.54 -10.50 -14.81
C VAL A 82 -17.41 -10.13 -16.00
N LYS A 83 -16.90 -10.26 -17.22
CA LYS A 83 -17.66 -10.00 -18.46
C LYS A 83 -18.88 -10.91 -18.64
N GLU A 84 -18.77 -12.19 -18.24
CA GLU A 84 -19.90 -13.13 -18.27
C GLU A 84 -21.02 -12.78 -17.27
N VAL A 85 -20.69 -12.08 -16.18
CA VAL A 85 -21.65 -11.63 -15.16
C VAL A 85 -22.28 -10.29 -15.52
N GLU A 86 -21.54 -9.42 -16.20
CA GLU A 86 -22.01 -8.10 -16.65
C GLU A 86 -22.88 -8.15 -17.92
N SER A 87 -22.91 -9.29 -18.63
CA SER A 87 -23.73 -9.54 -19.83
C SER A 87 -25.06 -10.21 -19.52
#